data_AF-A0A2V2D3F9-F1
#
_entry.id   AF-A0A2V2D3F9-F1
#
_cell.length_a   1.000
_cell.length_b   1.000
_cell.length_c   1.000
_cell.angle_alpha   90.00
_cell.angle_beta   90.00
_cell.angle_gamma   90.00
#
_symmetry.space_group_name_H-M   'P 1'
#
loop_
_entity.id
_entity.type
_entity.pdbx_description
1 polymer ?
#
loop_
_entity_poly.entity_id
_entity_poly.type
_entity_poly.pdbx_seq_one_letter_code
_entity_poly.pdbx_strand_id
1 'polypeptide(L)' 'MEQKKFESLLILLVPQIVSLIVENFREDELCASQKFYESKVYAALEQEETKLWHYSALTLFHMYEEECQTGTFTYPEEI' A
#
# COMPACT_ATOMS: atom_id res chain seq x y z
N MET A 1 -7.65 -4.66 -21.12
CA MET A 1 -6.79 -5.78 -20.66
C MET A 1 -5.99 -5.34 -19.44
N GLU A 2 -5.44 -4.12 -19.42
CA GLU A 2 -4.69 -3.58 -18.28
C GLU A 2 -5.54 -3.38 -17.02
N GLN A 3 -6.76 -2.83 -17.12
CA GLN A 3 -7.69 -2.75 -15.97
C GLN A 3 -7.87 -4.07 -15.21
N LYS A 4 -8.13 -5.18 -15.93
CA LYS A 4 -8.31 -6.51 -15.30
C LYS A 4 -7.03 -7.00 -14.63
N LYS A 5 -5.87 -6.64 -15.18
CA LYS A 5 -4.56 -6.96 -14.59
C LYS A 5 -4.34 -6.13 -13.33
N PHE A 6 -4.65 -4.83 -13.37
CA PHE A 6 -4.58 -3.92 -12.24
C PHE A 6 -5.45 -4.41 -11.06
N GLU A 7 -6.74 -4.67 -11.30
CA GLU A 7 -7.66 -5.18 -10.27
C GLU A 7 -7.16 -6.51 -9.67
N SER A 8 -6.64 -7.41 -10.51
CA SER A 8 -6.09 -8.69 -10.04
C SER A 8 -4.85 -8.51 -9.18
N LEU A 9 -4.02 -7.50 -9.47
CA LEU A 9 -2.84 -7.19 -8.67
C LEU A 9 -3.21 -6.54 -7.34
N LEU A 10 -4.23 -5.69 -7.30
CA LEU A 10 -4.72 -5.13 -6.03
C LEU A 10 -5.19 -6.22 -5.06
N ILE A 11 -5.95 -7.21 -5.56
CA ILE A 11 -6.40 -8.36 -4.77
C ILE A 11 -5.22 -9.13 -4.15
N LEU A 12 -4.08 -9.15 -4.84
CA LEU A 12 -2.86 -9.81 -4.36
C LEU A 12 -2.01 -8.91 -3.45
N LEU A 13 -1.88 -7.62 -3.75
CA LEU A 13 -1.00 -6.68 -3.04
C LEU A 13 -1.55 -6.31 -1.68
N VAL A 14 -2.85 -5.98 -1.60
CA VAL A 14 -3.49 -5.51 -0.36
C VAL A 14 -3.26 -6.47 0.81
N PRO A 15 -3.57 -7.79 0.71
CA PRO A 15 -3.35 -8.69 1.84
C PRO A 15 -1.88 -8.84 2.22
N GLN A 16 -0.95 -8.75 1.25
CA GLN A 16 0.49 -8.79 1.55
C GLN A 16 0.96 -7.56 2.32
N ILE A 17 0.47 -6.37 1.95
CA ILE A 17 0.80 -5.13 2.65
C ILE A 17 0.21 -5.15 4.06
N VAL A 18 -1.04 -5.59 4.21
CA VAL A 18 -1.68 -5.75 5.53
C VAL A 18 -0.91 -6.73 6.42
N SER A 19 -0.43 -7.86 5.89
CA SER A 19 0.44 -8.78 6.65
C SER A 19 1.70 -8.07 7.16
N LEU A 20 2.37 -7.31 6.30
CA LEU A 20 3.55 -6.53 6.70
C LEU A 20 3.22 -5.51 7.79
N ILE A 21 2.06 -4.85 7.72
CA ILE A 21 1.61 -3.91 8.76
C ILE A 21 1.41 -4.64 10.09
N VAL A 22 0.68 -5.77 10.09
CA VAL A 22 0.46 -6.61 11.28
C VAL A 22 1.78 -7.01 11.92
N GLU A 23 2.73 -7.49 11.11
CA GLU A 23 4.03 -7.98 11.58
C GLU A 23 4.91 -6.87 12.16
N ASN A 24 4.95 -5.70 11.52
CA ASN A 24 5.85 -4.61 11.91
C ASN A 24 5.27 -3.72 13.01
N PHE A 25 3.96 -3.42 12.97
CA PHE A 25 3.30 -2.58 13.97
C PHE A 25 2.72 -3.37 15.15
N ARG A 26 2.71 -4.71 15.08
CA ARG A 26 2.12 -5.62 16.09
C ARG A 26 0.66 -5.30 16.38
N GLU A 27 -0.10 -5.03 15.34
CA GLU A 27 -1.54 -4.73 15.40
C GLU A 27 -2.39 -5.91 14.92
N ASP A 28 -3.67 -5.93 15.30
CA ASP A 28 -4.62 -6.91 14.79
C ASP A 28 -4.90 -6.69 13.28
N GLU A 29 -5.16 -7.78 12.55
CA GLU A 29 -5.38 -7.77 11.11
C GLU A 29 -6.54 -6.84 10.69
N LEU A 30 -7.63 -6.77 11.47
CA LEU A 30 -8.75 -5.89 11.17
C LEU A 30 -8.34 -4.43 11.32
N CYS A 31 -7.57 -4.11 12.36
CA CYS A 31 -7.09 -2.75 12.61
C CYS A 31 -6.09 -2.31 11.55
N ALA A 32 -5.12 -3.19 11.21
CA ALA A 32 -4.15 -2.97 10.15
C ALA A 32 -4.83 -2.76 8.79
N SER A 33 -5.84 -3.57 8.47
CA SER A 33 -6.64 -3.43 7.26
C SER A 33 -7.33 -2.07 7.21
N GLN A 34 -8.07 -1.69 8.26
CA GLN A 34 -8.79 -0.41 8.32
C GLN A 34 -7.85 0.77 8.11
N LYS A 35 -6.74 0.81 8.85
CA LYS A 35 -5.75 1.89 8.71
C LYS A 35 -5.13 1.94 7.32
N PHE A 36 -4.86 0.79 6.71
CA PHE A 36 -4.32 0.75 5.36
C PHE A 36 -5.33 1.30 4.36
N TYR A 37 -6.60 0.87 4.41
CA TYR A 37 -7.67 1.40 3.54
C TYR A 37 -7.91 2.90 3.71
N GLU A 38 -7.64 3.46 4.89
CA GLU A 38 -7.75 4.90 5.19
C GLU A 38 -6.50 5.72 4.79
N SER A 39 -5.40 5.05 4.41
CA SER A 39 -4.13 5.70 4.09
C SER A 39 -4.13 6.40 2.73
N LYS A 40 -3.31 7.45 2.62
CA LYS A 40 -3.04 8.12 1.34
C LYS A 40 -2.33 7.19 0.38
N VAL A 41 -1.48 6.29 0.87
CA VAL A 41 -0.82 5.25 0.04
C VAL A 41 -1.86 4.37 -0.64
N TYR A 42 -2.86 3.87 0.09
CA TYR A 42 -3.92 3.07 -0.50
C TYR A 42 -4.77 3.87 -1.48
N ALA A 43 -5.16 5.09 -1.10
CA ALA A 43 -5.91 5.98 -1.98
C ALA A 43 -5.17 6.26 -3.31
N ALA A 44 -3.83 6.35 -3.28
CA ALA A 44 -3.00 6.46 -4.48
C ALA A 44 -2.86 5.12 -5.22
N LEU A 45 -2.75 4.01 -4.51
CA LEU A 45 -2.60 2.66 -5.07
C LEU A 45 -3.84 2.22 -5.87
N GLU A 46 -5.03 2.64 -5.44
CA GLU A 46 -6.29 2.40 -6.16
C GLU A 46 -6.41 3.20 -7.47
N GLN A 47 -5.57 4.21 -7.68
CA GLN A 47 -5.53 4.96 -8.94
C GLN A 47 -4.53 4.30 -9.90
N GLU A 48 -5.03 3.64 -10.96
CA GLU A 48 -4.18 2.96 -11.95
C GLU A 48 -3.08 3.86 -12.53
N GLU A 49 -3.38 5.15 -12.69
CA GLU A 49 -2.50 6.19 -13.25
C GLU A 49 -1.23 6.45 -12.42
N THR A 50 -1.27 6.23 -11.10
CA THR A 50 -0.10 6.41 -10.22
C THR A 50 0.94 5.31 -10.41
N LYS A 51 0.55 4.20 -11.05
CA LYS A 51 1.40 3.04 -11.32
C LYS A 51 2.03 2.39 -10.09
N LEU A 52 1.53 2.71 -8.89
CA LEU A 52 2.04 2.16 -7.63
C LEU A 52 1.91 0.64 -7.56
N TRP A 53 0.95 0.07 -8.28
CA TRP A 53 0.74 -1.37 -8.42
C TRP A 53 1.89 -2.12 -9.12
N HIS A 54 2.86 -1.41 -9.72
CA HIS A 54 4.11 -2.00 -10.20
C HIS A 54 5.13 -2.26 -9.09
N TYR A 55 5.00 -1.58 -7.95
CA TYR A 55 5.91 -1.76 -6.83
C TYR A 55 5.62 -3.06 -6.07
N SER A 56 6.66 -3.57 -5.41
CA SER A 56 6.51 -4.69 -4.50
C SER A 56 5.67 -4.31 -3.28
N ALA A 57 4.99 -5.28 -2.67
CA ALA A 57 4.26 -5.06 -1.41
C ALA A 57 5.16 -4.46 -0.31
N LEU A 58 6.45 -4.85 -0.27
CA LEU A 58 7.41 -4.28 0.69
C LEU A 58 7.69 -2.80 0.44
N THR A 59 7.82 -2.39 -0.82
CA THR A 59 8.00 -0.97 -1.18
C THR A 59 6.77 -0.15 -0.79
N LEU A 60 5.57 -0.66 -1.10
CA LEU A 60 4.31 0.00 -0.74
C LEU A 60 4.12 0.07 0.78
N PHE A 61 4.56 -0.95 1.51
CA PHE A 61 4.61 -0.94 2.97
C PHE A 61 5.54 0.15 3.51
N HIS A 62 6.76 0.31 2.96
CA HIS A 62 7.66 1.39 3.39
C HIS A 62 7.07 2.78 3.13
N MET A 63 6.35 2.96 2.01
CA MET A 63 5.63 4.21 1.75
C MET A 63 4.54 4.46 2.82
N TYR A 64 3.81 3.42 3.21
CA TYR A 64 2.81 3.52 4.28
C TYR A 64 3.46 3.82 5.63
N GLU A 65 4.60 3.19 5.93
CA GLU A 65 5.38 3.46 7.14
C GLU A 65 5.85 4.92 7.18
N GLU A 66 6.33 5.47 6.05
CA GLU A 66 6.70 6.87 5.91
C GLU A 66 5.49 7.80 6.13
N GLU A 67 4.32 7.44 5.59
CA GLU A 67 3.06 8.16 5.82
C GLU A 67 2.70 8.20 7.31
N CYS A 68 2.81 7.07 8.02
CA CYS A 68 2.55 7.03 9.45
C CYS A 68 3.50 7.93 10.26
N GLN A 69 4.75 8.06 9.83
CA GLN A 69 5.78 8.83 10.54
C GLN A 69 5.72 10.33 10.25
N THR A 70 5.45 10.71 9.00
CA THR A 70 5.57 12.09 8.51
C THR A 70 4.24 12.74 8.15
N GLY A 71 3.17 11.95 8.04
CA GLY A 71 1.87 12.38 7.53
C GLY A 71 1.78 12.46 6.01
N THR A 72 2.83 12.10 5.28
CA THR A 72 2.88 12.03 3.81
C THR A 72 3.87 10.96 3.35
N PHE A 73 3.92 10.63 2.07
CA PHE A 73 4.92 9.74 1.52
C PHE A 73 5.53 10.32 0.24
N THR A 74 6.71 9.81 -0.13
CA THR A 74 7.44 10.13 -1.34
C THR A 74 7.39 8.96 -2.32
N TYR A 75 7.42 9.28 -3.62
CA TYR A 75 7.51 8.24 -4.63
C TYR A 75 8.96 7.76 -4.74
N PRO A 76 9.22 6.43 -4.75
CA PRO A 76 10.58 5.90 -4.80
C PRO A 76 11.43 6.37 -5.99
N GLU A 77 10.79 6.82 -7.07
CA GLU A 77 11.45 7.36 -8.28
C GLU A 77 11.90 8.83 -8.17
N GLU A 78 11.56 9.54 -7.08
CA GLU A 78 11.90 10.96 -6.90
C GLU A 78 13.27 11.22 -6.22
N ILE A 79 14.20 10.24 -6.22
CA ILE A 79 15.54 10.35 -5.59
C ILE A 79 16.67 10.31 -6.62
#